data_AF-A0A1Y2CT24-F1
#
_entry.id   AF-A0A1Y2CT24-F1
#
_cell.length_a   1.000
_cell.length_b   1.000
_cell.length_c   1.000
_cell.angle_alpha   90.00
_cell.angle_beta   90.00
_cell.angle_gamma   90.00
#
_symmetry.space_group_name_H-M   'P 1'
#
loop_
_entity.id
_entity.type
_entity.pdbx_description
1 polymer ?
#
loop_
_entity_poly.entity_id
_entity_poly.type
_entity_poly.pdbx_seq_one_letter_code
_entity_poly.pdbx_strand_id
1 'polypeptide(L)' 'MGRAFTVLAPLLGYRASIFNLVFVTNVASVQLWRGLGFSEVGRIPGAGRLKGQEGYVDAIVFHYDFMKGK' A
#
# COMPACT_ATOMS: atom_id res chain seq x y z
N MET A 1 3.00 -8.86 10.97
CA MET A 1 3.70 -8.83 9.66
C MET A 1 3.93 -7.41 9.15
N GLY A 2 2.90 -6.59 8.85
CA GLY A 2 3.09 -5.23 8.30
C GLY A 2 3.98 -4.27 9.11
N ARG A 3 3.91 -4.28 10.46
CA ARG A 3 4.81 -3.48 11.32
C ARG A 3 6.29 -3.87 11.22
N ALA A 4 6.60 -5.13 10.96
CA ALA A 4 7.99 -5.56 10.83
C ALA A 4 8.63 -4.95 9.57
N PHE A 5 7.84 -4.81 8.50
CA PHE A 5 8.30 -4.19 7.26
C PHE A 5 8.77 -2.74 7.47
N THR A 6 8.03 -1.94 8.25
CA THR A 6 8.39 -0.53 8.51
C THR A 6 9.67 -0.37 9.33
N VAL A 7 10.09 -1.41 10.05
CA VAL A 7 11.36 -1.44 10.80
C VAL A 7 12.51 -1.97 9.93
N LEU A 8 12.28 -3.07 9.20
CA LEU A 8 13.33 -3.77 8.48
C LEU A 8 13.77 -3.04 7.20
N ALA A 9 12.83 -2.50 6.41
CA ALA A 9 13.17 -1.83 5.17
C ALA A 9 14.20 -0.68 5.33
N PRO A 10 14.06 0.27 6.29
CA PRO A 10 15.07 1.31 6.48
C PRO A 10 16.42 0.80 6.99
N LEU A 11 16.46 -0.31 7.73
CA LEU A 11 17.73 -0.93 8.15
C LEU A 11 18.54 -1.47 6.96
N LEU A 12 17.86 -1.76 5.85
CA LEU A 12 18.49 -2.17 4.59
C LEU A 12 18.87 -0.98 3.69
N GLY A 13 18.72 0.26 4.17
CA GLY A 13 19.08 1.47 3.44
C GLY A 13 17.98 2.08 2.56
N TYR A 14 16.75 1.51 2.56
CA TYR A 14 15.63 2.11 1.84
C TYR A 14 15.14 3.38 2.54
N ARG A 15 14.84 4.42 1.77
CA ARG A 15 14.30 5.69 2.29
C ARG A 15 12.77 5.76 2.25
N ALA A 16 12.14 5.01 1.36
CA ALA A 16 10.69 4.95 1.23
C ALA A 16 10.23 3.59 0.68
N SER A 17 8.93 3.35 0.75
CA SER A 17 8.25 2.22 0.12
C SER A 17 7.09 2.70 -0.73
N ILE A 18 6.86 2.02 -1.85
CA ILE A 18 5.67 2.18 -2.68
C ILE A 18 5.01 0.80 -2.83
N PHE A 19 3.69 0.74 -2.65
CA PHE A 19 2.87 -0.39 -3.08
C PHE A 19 2.02 0.05 -4.26
N ASN A 20 2.30 -0.51 -5.43
CA ASN A 20 1.74 -0.02 -6.70
C ASN A 20 0.27 -0.40 -6.90
N LEU A 21 -0.14 -1.60 -6.47
CA LEU A 21 -1.46 -2.16 -6.77
C LEU A 21 -2.10 -2.77 -5.53
N VAL A 22 -2.61 -1.93 -4.64
CA VAL A 22 -3.46 -2.40 -3.54
C VAL A 22 -4.92 -2.25 -3.94
N PHE A 23 -5.54 -3.36 -4.38
CA PHE A 23 -6.93 -3.35 -4.84
C PHE A 23 -7.90 -2.92 -3.73
N VAL A 24 -8.86 -2.05 -4.06
CA VAL A 24 -9.81 -1.46 -3.10
C VAL A 24 -10.71 -2.51 -2.43
N THR A 25 -10.91 -3.66 -3.07
CA THR A 25 -11.67 -4.80 -2.54
C THR A 25 -10.90 -5.57 -1.46
N ASN A 26 -9.58 -5.41 -1.36
CA ASN A 26 -8.79 -5.96 -0.25
C ASN A 26 -8.83 -5.02 0.97
N VAL A 27 -10.02 -4.95 1.60
CA VAL A 27 -10.30 -4.05 2.71
C VAL A 27 -9.31 -4.23 3.86
N ALA A 28 -8.91 -5.47 4.16
CA ALA A 28 -7.93 -5.75 5.22
C ALA A 28 -6.56 -5.10 4.95
N SER A 29 -6.05 -5.21 3.71
CA SER A 29 -4.79 -4.58 3.30
C SER A 29 -4.89 -3.05 3.33
N VAL A 30 -5.97 -2.49 2.79
CA VAL A 30 -6.20 -1.04 2.77
C VAL A 30 -6.21 -0.46 4.19
N GLN A 31 -6.96 -1.09 5.11
CA GLN A 31 -7.03 -0.65 6.50
C GLN A 31 -5.70 -0.80 7.23
N LEU A 32 -4.96 -1.89 6.98
CA LEU A 32 -3.63 -2.10 7.54
C LEU A 32 -2.68 -0.96 7.15
N TRP A 33 -2.57 -0.63 5.87
CA TRP A 33 -1.61 0.40 5.42
C TRP A 33 -1.97 1.79 5.92
N ARG A 34 -3.26 2.15 5.89
CA ARG A 34 -3.75 3.39 6.52
C ARG A 34 -3.40 3.45 8.00
N GLY A 35 -3.67 2.37 8.74
CA GLY A 35 -3.36 2.29 10.17
C GLY A 35 -1.87 2.32 10.51
N LEU A 36 -1.01 1.92 9.57
CA LEU A 36 0.45 2.02 9.71
C LEU A 36 1.02 3.39 9.27
N GLY A 37 0.17 4.30 8.78
CA GLY A 37 0.57 5.65 8.37
C GLY A 37 1.07 5.75 6.93
N PHE A 38 0.80 4.76 6.08
CA PHE A 38 1.03 4.89 4.63
C PHE A 38 0.08 5.92 4.05
N SER A 39 0.59 6.75 3.15
CA SER A 39 -0.16 7.76 2.42
C SER A 39 -0.70 7.19 1.11
N GLU A 40 -1.96 7.46 0.81
CA GLU A 40 -2.52 7.19 -0.52
C GLU A 40 -2.08 8.29 -1.47
N VAL A 41 -1.20 7.97 -2.40
CA VAL A 41 -0.61 8.96 -3.33
C VAL A 41 -1.25 8.89 -4.72
N GLY A 42 -2.09 7.90 -4.97
CA GLY A 42 -2.83 7.78 -6.22
C GLY A 42 -3.84 6.65 -6.20
N ARG A 43 -4.72 6.67 -7.20
CA ARG A 43 -5.67 5.60 -7.50
C ARG A 43 -5.69 5.34 -9.00
N ILE A 44 -5.58 4.07 -9.38
CA ILE A 44 -5.69 3.62 -10.76
C ILE A 44 -7.09 3.04 -10.95
N PRO A 45 -7.97 3.72 -11.72
CA PRO A 45 -9.32 3.24 -11.98
C PRO A 45 -9.28 1.99 -12.87
N GLY A 46 -10.09 0.98 -12.56
CA GLY A 46 -10.19 -0.24 -13.36
C GLY A 46 -8.87 -1.01 -13.51
N ALA A 47 -8.01 -0.97 -12.49
CA ALA A 47 -6.63 -1.48 -12.55
C ALA A 47 -6.50 -2.98 -12.86
N GLY A 48 -7.50 -3.80 -12.53
CA GLY A 48 -7.42 -5.23 -12.80
C GLY A 48 -8.74 -5.98 -12.73
N ARG A 49 -8.84 -7.08 -13.49
CA ARG A 49 -9.97 -8.01 -13.46
C ARG A 49 -9.66 -9.12 -12.46
N LEU A 50 -10.37 -9.13 -11.34
CA LEU A 50 -10.12 -10.06 -10.24
C LEU A 50 -11.11 -11.22 -10.26
N LYS A 51 -10.64 -12.42 -9.91
CA LYS A 51 -11.52 -13.59 -9.78
C LYS A 51 -12.56 -13.35 -8.68
N GLY A 52 -13.83 -13.53 -9.01
CA GLY A 52 -14.94 -13.36 -8.06
C GLY A 52 -15.35 -11.90 -7.81
N GLN A 53 -14.86 -10.96 -8.62
CA GLN A 53 -15.33 -9.56 -8.63
C GLN A 53 -16.04 -9.28 -9.95
N GLU A 54 -17.11 -8.50 -9.89
CA GLU A 54 -17.80 -8.03 -11.09
C GLU A 54 -17.05 -6.83 -11.68
N GLY A 55 -16.67 -6.94 -12.96
CA GLY A 55 -15.95 -5.87 -13.66
C GLY A 55 -14.48 -5.72 -13.28
N TYR A 56 -13.94 -4.54 -13.58
CA TYR A 56 -12.56 -4.17 -13.25
C TYR A 56 -12.53 -3.42 -11.92
N VAL A 57 -11.52 -3.71 -11.11
CA VAL A 57 -11.37 -3.21 -9.75
C VAL A 57 -10.25 -2.19 -9.68
N ASP A 58 -10.53 -1.06 -9.03
CA ASP A 58 -9.56 -0.01 -8.77
C ASP A 58 -8.42 -0.48 -7.86
N ALA A 59 -7.25 0.13 -8.01
CA ALA A 59 -6.12 -0.06 -7.11
C ALA A 59 -5.61 1.26 -6.55
N ILE A 60 -5.22 1.24 -5.28
CA ILE A 60 -4.59 2.36 -4.58
C ILE A 60 -3.07 2.20 -4.68
N VAL A 61 -2.39 3.32 -4.94
CA VAL A 61 -0.94 3.43 -4.79
C VAL A 61 -0.66 3.98 -3.40
N PHE A 62 0.00 3.17 -2.56
CA PHE A 62 0.45 3.61 -1.24
C PHE A 62 1.93 4.01 -1.27
N HIS A 63 2.28 5.03 -0.49
CA HIS A 63 3.64 5.46 -0.23
C HIS A 63 3.90 5.55 1.28
N TYR A 64 5.10 5.20 1.70
CA TYR A 64 5.56 5.41 3.07
C TYR A 64 6.98 5.93 3.10
N ASP A 65 7.19 7.05 3.77
CA ASP A 65 8.50 7.65 4.00
C ASP A 65 9.09 7.10 5.31
N PHE A 66 10.20 6.37 5.23
CA PHE A 66 10.89 5.82 6.40
C PHE A 66 11.74 6.87 7.13
N MET A 67 11.96 8.04 6.53
CA MET A 67 12.77 9.11 7.09
C MET A 67 11.95 10.07 7.96
N LYS A 68 10.61 9.95 7.95
CA LYS A 68 9.72 10.84 8.68
C LYS A 68 9.99 10.78 10.18
N GLY A 69 10.46 11.89 10.76
CA GLY A 69 10.75 12.00 12.20
C GLY A 69 12.15 11.53 12.63
N LYS A 70 13.06 11.25 11.70
CA LYS A 70 14.51 11.13 11.95
C LYS A 70 15.23 12.44 11.66
#